data_AF-A0A962MNH7-F1
#
_entry.id   AF-A0A962MNH7-F1
#
_cell.length_a   1.000
_cell.length_b   1.000
_cell.length_c   1.000
_cell.angle_alpha   90.00
_cell.angle_beta   90.00
_cell.angle_gamma   90.00
#
_symmetry.space_group_name_H-M   'P 1'
#
loop_
_entity.id
_entity.type
_entity.pdbx_description
1 polymer ?
#
loop_
_entity_poly.entity_id
_entity_poly.type
_entity_poly.pdbx_seq_one_letter_code
_entity_poly.pdbx_strand_id
1 'polypeptide(L)'
;VKLRLDRDDDMLATGKRHCFYYQYEVGYDNQGRILAVKVEMVLRAGFSTDLSPPVATRAVCHFDNAYYLSDVDITALCGKTNTQSNTAFRGFGGPQGAIAIEYIIDNIARELGRDPLDIRKLNFYGKQDRNSTPYGQIVEDNVLHELVTELENSSEYRQRRQAIRAFNR
;
A
#
# COMPACT_ATOMS: atom_id res chain seq x y z
N VAL A 1 41.75 11.12 12.32
CA VAL A 1 40.61 11.43 13.21
C VAL A 1 39.48 10.43 12.93
N LYS A 2 38.77 9.95 13.95
CA LYS A 2 37.66 8.98 13.85
C LYS A 2 36.42 9.54 14.54
N LEU A 3 35.26 9.45 13.89
CA LEU A 3 33.96 9.88 14.44
C LEU A 3 33.02 8.68 14.55
N ARG A 4 32.34 8.57 15.69
CA ARG A 4 31.24 7.64 15.94
C ARG A 4 30.16 8.45 16.65
N LEU A 5 28.97 8.49 16.06
CA LEU A 5 27.85 9.21 16.65
C LEU A 5 27.27 8.40 17.80
N ASP A 6 26.88 9.10 18.86
CA ASP A 6 26.01 8.53 19.88
C ASP A 6 24.60 8.34 19.30
N ARG A 7 23.80 7.50 19.95
CA ARG A 7 22.52 7.05 19.38
C ARG A 7 21.52 8.21 19.21
N ASP A 8 21.50 9.14 20.15
CA ASP A 8 20.67 10.34 20.11
C ASP A 8 21.07 11.27 18.95
N ASP A 9 22.36 11.52 18.76
CA ASP A 9 22.88 12.29 17.63
C ASP A 9 22.53 11.63 16.29
N ASP A 10 22.72 10.31 16.17
CA ASP A 10 22.34 9.54 14.99
C ASP A 10 20.83 9.68 14.71
N MET A 11 19.99 9.42 15.70
CA MET A 11 18.52 9.50 15.57
C MET A 11 18.01 10.92 15.30
N LEU A 12 18.77 11.94 15.68
CA LEU A 12 18.47 13.35 15.44
C LEU A 12 18.98 13.82 14.09
N ALA A 13 20.07 13.29 13.54
CA ALA A 13 20.71 13.86 12.35
C ALA A 13 20.50 13.06 11.05
N THR A 14 20.37 11.73 11.11
CA THR A 14 20.54 10.88 9.90
C THR A 14 19.27 10.59 9.12
N GLY A 15 18.15 11.20 9.50
CA GLY A 15 16.88 11.05 8.80
C GLY A 15 16.19 9.70 9.06
N LYS A 16 14.91 9.60 8.69
CA LYS A 16 14.08 8.42 8.93
C LYS A 16 13.20 8.13 7.71
N ARG A 17 12.34 7.11 7.84
CA ARG A 17 11.26 6.85 6.87
C ARG A 17 10.33 8.06 6.79
N HIS A 18 9.94 8.42 5.57
CA HIS A 18 8.89 9.41 5.32
C HIS A 18 7.55 8.99 5.90
N CYS A 19 6.96 9.85 6.73
CA CYS A 19 5.53 9.80 7.06
C CYS A 19 4.72 10.28 5.86
N PHE A 20 3.53 9.70 5.66
CA PHE A 20 2.62 10.03 4.57
C PHE A 20 1.28 10.49 5.13
N TYR A 21 0.68 11.48 4.47
CA TYR A 21 -0.72 11.84 4.58
C TYR A 21 -1.44 11.41 3.30
N TYR A 22 -2.67 10.94 3.43
CA TYR A 22 -3.46 10.40 2.33
C TYR A 22 -4.81 11.11 2.27
N GLN A 23 -5.20 11.50 1.07
CA GLN A 23 -6.58 11.85 0.74
C GLN A 23 -6.99 11.00 -0.45
N TYR A 24 -8.14 10.34 -0.37
CA TYR A 24 -8.59 9.45 -1.44
C TYR A 24 -10.10 9.49 -1.64
N GLU A 25 -10.50 9.13 -2.84
CA GLU A 25 -11.88 8.84 -3.24
C GLU A 25 -11.88 7.49 -3.97
N VAL A 26 -12.86 6.65 -3.69
CA VAL A 26 -12.99 5.33 -4.31
C VAL A 26 -14.43 5.07 -4.73
N GLY A 27 -14.60 4.57 -5.95
CA GLY A 27 -15.87 4.05 -6.45
C GLY A 27 -15.80 2.53 -6.59
N TYR A 28 -16.82 1.83 -6.10
CA TYR A 28 -16.94 0.38 -6.20
C TYR A 28 -18.40 -0.04 -6.41
N ASP A 29 -18.60 -1.24 -6.95
CA ASP A 29 -19.93 -1.83 -7.13
C ASP A 29 -20.45 -2.55 -5.88
N ASN A 30 -21.69 -3.05 -5.92
CA ASN A 30 -22.29 -3.79 -4.80
C ASN A 30 -21.58 -5.11 -4.46
N GLN A 31 -20.70 -5.61 -5.33
CA GLN A 31 -19.85 -6.76 -5.05
C GLN A 31 -18.53 -6.34 -4.38
N GLY A 32 -18.20 -5.05 -4.36
CA GLY A 32 -16.94 -4.52 -3.84
C GLY A 32 -15.80 -4.58 -4.84
N ARG A 33 -16.12 -4.68 -6.14
CA ARG A 33 -15.13 -4.49 -7.21
C ARG A 33 -14.87 -3.01 -7.37
N ILE A 34 -13.60 -2.62 -7.31
CA ILE A 34 -13.17 -1.25 -7.49
C ILE A 34 -13.32 -0.88 -8.97
N LEU A 35 -13.96 0.25 -9.22
CA LEU A 35 -14.19 0.83 -10.55
C LEU A 35 -13.27 2.02 -10.80
N ALA A 36 -13.04 2.85 -9.78
CA ALA A 36 -12.12 3.98 -9.88
C ALA A 36 -11.49 4.32 -8.53
N VAL A 37 -10.26 4.80 -8.55
CA VAL A 37 -9.59 5.34 -7.35
C VAL A 37 -8.84 6.62 -7.68
N LYS A 38 -9.07 7.65 -6.88
CA LYS A 38 -8.24 8.85 -6.85
C LYS A 38 -7.52 8.92 -5.52
N VAL A 39 -6.21 9.15 -5.52
CA VAL A 39 -5.43 9.28 -4.29
C VAL A 39 -4.36 10.38 -4.42
N GLU A 40 -4.25 11.19 -3.38
CA GLU A 40 -3.13 12.09 -3.14
C GLU A 40 -2.33 11.60 -1.93
N MET A 41 -1.01 11.45 -2.12
CA MET A 41 -0.05 11.01 -1.11
C MET A 41 0.96 12.13 -0.85
N VAL A 42 0.88 12.79 0.31
CA VAL A 42 1.84 13.82 0.70
C VAL A 42 2.85 13.26 1.68
N LEU A 43 4.12 13.19 1.28
CA LEU A 43 5.21 12.71 2.14
C LEU A 43 5.96 13.87 2.79
N ARG A 44 6.27 13.75 4.09
CA ARG A 44 7.12 14.73 4.78
C ARG A 44 8.59 14.49 4.42
N ALA A 45 9.14 15.33 3.53
CA ALA A 45 10.52 15.22 3.02
C ALA A 45 11.57 15.71 4.02
N GLY A 46 11.26 16.75 4.79
CA GLY A 46 12.23 17.46 5.64
C GLY A 46 12.81 18.69 4.95
N PHE A 47 13.97 19.16 5.41
CA PHE A 47 14.54 20.43 4.96
C PHE A 47 15.22 20.37 3.58
N SER A 48 15.64 19.18 3.14
CA SER A 48 16.25 18.94 1.83
C SER A 48 15.49 17.87 1.05
N THR A 49 15.80 17.74 -0.23
CA THR A 49 15.16 16.77 -1.12
C THR A 49 15.60 15.34 -0.82
N ASP A 50 16.90 15.11 -0.61
CA ASP A 50 17.53 13.79 -0.48
C ASP A 50 16.93 12.78 -1.49
N LEU A 51 16.45 11.63 -1.03
CA LEU A 51 15.80 10.59 -1.83
C LEU A 51 14.26 10.68 -1.82
N SER A 52 13.68 11.84 -1.46
CA SER A 52 12.22 12.01 -1.40
C SER A 52 11.53 11.81 -2.75
N PRO A 53 12.00 12.38 -3.88
CA PRO A 53 11.35 12.14 -5.17
C PRO A 53 11.28 10.66 -5.59
N PRO A 54 12.35 9.86 -5.55
CA PRO A 54 12.25 8.45 -5.93
C PRO A 54 11.47 7.60 -4.91
N VAL A 55 11.40 8.00 -3.63
CA VAL A 55 10.46 7.41 -2.65
C VAL A 55 9.01 7.67 -3.06
N ALA A 56 8.69 8.90 -3.47
CA ALA A 56 7.35 9.27 -3.95
C ALA A 56 6.97 8.47 -5.21
N THR A 57 7.87 8.39 -6.19
CA THR A 57 7.65 7.59 -7.41
C THR A 57 7.42 6.12 -7.08
N ARG A 58 8.19 5.54 -6.16
CA ARG A 58 7.98 4.15 -5.77
C ARG A 58 6.65 3.96 -5.04
N ALA A 59 6.19 4.92 -4.24
CA ALA A 59 4.85 4.86 -3.63
C ALA A 59 3.74 4.86 -4.70
N VAL A 60 3.87 5.68 -5.76
CA VAL A 60 2.94 5.67 -6.91
C VAL A 60 2.91 4.30 -7.58
N CYS A 61 4.07 3.73 -7.89
CA CYS A 61 4.17 2.42 -8.56
C CYS A 61 3.76 1.21 -7.71
N HIS A 62 3.42 1.40 -6.43
CA HIS A 62 3.00 0.32 -5.53
C HIS A 62 1.66 0.63 -4.84
N PHE A 63 0.97 1.70 -5.25
CA PHE A 63 -0.34 2.03 -4.70
C PHE A 63 -1.39 0.97 -5.08
N ASP A 64 -1.30 0.40 -6.27
CA ASP A 64 -2.13 -0.71 -6.75
C ASP A 64 -1.93 -2.00 -5.95
N ASN A 65 -0.74 -2.19 -5.36
CA ASN A 65 -0.33 -3.40 -4.65
C ASN A 65 -0.54 -4.66 -5.51
N ALA A 66 -1.58 -5.44 -5.21
CA ALA A 66 -1.92 -6.67 -5.90
C ALA A 66 -3.20 -6.57 -6.74
N TYR A 67 -3.80 -5.37 -6.78
CA TYR A 67 -5.16 -5.15 -7.26
C TYR A 67 -5.16 -4.49 -8.63
N TYR A 68 -5.95 -5.04 -9.55
CA TYR A 68 -6.21 -4.39 -10.81
C TYR A 68 -7.19 -3.23 -10.61
N LEU A 69 -6.73 -2.03 -10.94
CA LEU A 69 -7.51 -0.80 -10.90
C LEU A 69 -7.70 -0.31 -12.33
N SER A 70 -8.94 -0.26 -12.83
CA SER A 70 -9.22 0.13 -14.23
C SER A 70 -8.98 1.61 -14.47
N ASP A 71 -9.50 2.46 -13.57
CA ASP A 71 -9.45 3.92 -13.69
C ASP A 71 -8.78 4.49 -12.45
N VAL A 72 -7.62 5.12 -12.63
CA VAL A 72 -6.81 5.61 -11.50
C VAL A 72 -6.28 7.01 -11.74
N ASP A 73 -6.24 7.80 -10.67
CA ASP A 73 -5.51 9.06 -10.59
C ASP A 73 -4.68 9.05 -9.30
N ILE A 74 -3.35 8.93 -9.45
CA ILE A 74 -2.42 8.78 -8.33
C ILE A 74 -1.43 9.94 -8.35
N THR A 75 -1.49 10.79 -7.32
CA THR A 75 -0.58 11.91 -7.12
C THR A 75 0.27 11.70 -5.88
N ALA A 76 1.58 11.97 -5.96
CA ALA A 76 2.48 11.98 -4.80
C ALA A 76 3.29 13.27 -4.73
N LEU A 77 3.30 13.92 -3.56
CA LEU A 77 3.89 15.25 -3.33
C LEU A 77 4.93 15.23 -2.21
N CYS A 78 6.10 15.82 -2.47
CA CYS A 78 7.17 15.96 -1.49
C CYS A 78 7.02 17.26 -0.66
N GLY A 79 6.46 17.15 0.53
CA GLY A 79 6.28 18.28 1.45
C GLY A 79 7.60 18.68 2.13
N LYS A 80 8.15 19.84 1.75
CA LYS A 80 9.28 20.47 2.45
C LYS A 80 8.84 20.95 3.83
N THR A 81 9.64 20.65 4.86
CA THR A 81 9.38 21.09 6.24
C THR A 81 10.68 21.46 6.95
N ASN A 82 10.60 22.18 8.07
CA ASN A 82 11.77 22.52 8.90
C ASN A 82 12.15 21.38 9.87
N THR A 83 12.12 20.14 9.39
CA THR A 83 12.61 18.95 10.11
C THR A 83 13.79 18.35 9.39
N GLN A 84 14.49 17.43 10.05
CA GLN A 84 15.57 16.65 9.45
C GLN A 84 15.13 15.98 8.15
N SER A 85 16.04 15.94 7.18
CA SER A 85 15.77 15.32 5.89
C SER A 85 15.51 13.83 6.06
N ASN A 86 14.39 13.35 5.53
CA ASN A 86 14.08 11.92 5.51
C ASN A 86 14.75 11.27 4.30
N THR A 87 15.08 9.98 4.43
CA THR A 87 15.87 9.25 3.45
C THR A 87 15.33 7.82 3.26
N ALA A 88 16.10 6.98 2.58
CA ALA A 88 15.79 5.59 2.36
C ALA A 88 15.51 4.84 3.67
N PHE A 89 14.41 4.09 3.68
CA PHE A 89 14.17 3.00 4.63
C PHE A 89 13.68 1.81 3.83
N ARG A 90 14.07 0.57 4.20
CA ARG A 90 13.62 -0.69 3.59
C ARG A 90 12.16 -0.64 3.08
N GLY A 91 12.00 -0.88 1.77
CA GLY A 91 10.75 -0.76 1.03
C GLY A 91 10.63 0.54 0.22
N PHE A 92 11.30 1.61 0.65
CA PHE A 92 11.56 2.82 -0.14
C PHE A 92 10.30 3.48 -0.72
N GLY A 93 9.26 3.68 0.09
CA GLY A 93 7.97 4.25 -0.34
C GLY A 93 6.94 3.21 -0.74
N GLY A 94 7.36 2.01 -1.16
CA GLY A 94 6.45 0.91 -1.50
C GLY A 94 5.46 0.55 -0.38
N PRO A 95 5.91 0.36 0.88
CA PRO A 95 5.00 0.10 2.00
C PRO A 95 3.98 1.22 2.22
N GLN A 96 4.37 2.47 1.98
CA GLN A 96 3.49 3.63 2.13
C GLN A 96 2.48 3.74 0.97
N GLY A 97 2.83 3.34 -0.25
CA GLY A 97 1.86 3.21 -1.34
C GLY A 97 0.84 2.10 -1.04
N ALA A 98 1.34 0.90 -0.73
CA ALA A 98 0.50 -0.29 -0.59
C ALA A 98 -0.47 -0.22 0.61
N ILE A 99 -0.09 0.39 1.73
CA ILE A 99 -0.98 0.46 2.90
C ILE A 99 -2.26 1.27 2.62
N ALA A 100 -2.21 2.24 1.71
CA ALA A 100 -3.36 3.08 1.38
C ALA A 100 -4.46 2.27 0.68
N ILE A 101 -4.12 1.44 -0.30
CA ILE A 101 -5.11 0.59 -0.99
C ILE A 101 -5.61 -0.55 -0.09
N GLU A 102 -4.78 -1.08 0.80
CA GLU A 102 -5.22 -2.07 1.79
C GLU A 102 -6.27 -1.48 2.74
N TYR A 103 -6.07 -0.22 3.17
CA TYR A 103 -7.04 0.50 3.99
C TYR A 103 -8.37 0.70 3.25
N ILE A 104 -8.31 1.07 1.97
CA ILE A 104 -9.48 1.21 1.09
C ILE A 104 -10.25 -0.11 1.00
N ILE A 105 -9.58 -1.21 0.67
CA ILE A 105 -10.21 -2.53 0.51
C ILE A 105 -10.88 -3.01 1.80
N ASP A 106 -10.21 -2.82 2.94
CA ASP A 106 -10.76 -3.19 4.22
C ASP A 106 -12.04 -2.38 4.56
N ASN A 107 -12.09 -1.09 4.17
CA ASN A 107 -13.29 -0.28 4.35
C ASN A 107 -14.45 -0.72 3.45
N ILE A 108 -14.17 -1.02 2.18
CA ILE A 108 -15.16 -1.60 1.26
C ILE A 108 -15.75 -2.88 1.86
N ALA A 109 -14.90 -3.77 2.38
CA ALA A 109 -15.34 -5.01 3.00
C ALA A 109 -16.25 -4.78 4.21
N ARG A 110 -15.92 -3.80 5.08
CA ARG A 110 -16.74 -3.44 6.24
C ARG A 110 -18.09 -2.87 5.83
N GLU A 111 -18.11 -1.96 4.86
CA GLU A 111 -19.34 -1.31 4.40
C GLU A 111 -20.32 -2.31 3.76
N LEU A 112 -19.80 -3.26 2.98
CA LEU A 112 -20.60 -4.32 2.36
C LEU A 112 -20.88 -5.51 3.30
N GLY A 113 -20.33 -5.52 4.51
CA GLY A 113 -20.44 -6.65 5.44
C GLY A 113 -19.82 -7.95 4.91
N ARG A 114 -18.84 -7.86 4.00
CA ARG A 114 -18.17 -9.01 3.38
C ARG A 114 -16.85 -9.34 4.07
N ASP A 115 -16.35 -10.56 3.87
CA ASP A 115 -15.03 -10.89 4.38
C ASP A 115 -13.93 -10.14 3.58
N PRO A 116 -12.96 -9.49 4.25
CA PRO A 116 -11.93 -8.73 3.55
C PRO A 116 -11.06 -9.56 2.60
N LEU A 117 -10.89 -10.87 2.82
CA LEU A 117 -10.16 -11.73 1.89
C LEU A 117 -10.92 -11.89 0.56
N ASP A 118 -12.25 -11.94 0.61
CA ASP A 118 -13.09 -12.06 -0.58
C ASP A 118 -13.01 -10.79 -1.45
N ILE A 119 -13.02 -9.61 -0.82
CA ILE A 119 -12.86 -8.33 -1.54
C ILE A 119 -11.47 -8.22 -2.16
N ARG A 120 -10.41 -8.66 -1.46
CA ARG A 120 -9.06 -8.71 -2.02
C ARG A 120 -9.01 -9.59 -3.27
N LYS A 121 -9.47 -10.84 -3.16
CA LYS A 121 -9.48 -11.81 -4.26
C LYS A 121 -10.27 -11.32 -5.48
N LEU A 122 -11.40 -10.64 -5.26
CA LEU A 122 -12.22 -10.06 -6.32
C LEU A 122 -11.46 -9.00 -7.15
N ASN A 123 -10.55 -8.28 -6.52
CA ASN A 123 -9.82 -7.17 -7.12
C ASN A 123 -8.41 -7.52 -7.59
N PHE A 124 -7.90 -8.73 -7.38
CA PHE A 124 -6.57 -9.12 -7.82
C PHE A 124 -6.35 -8.92 -9.33
N TYR A 125 -5.09 -8.65 -9.69
CA TYR A 125 -4.64 -8.78 -11.08
C TYR A 125 -5.00 -10.16 -11.64
N GLY A 126 -5.49 -10.18 -12.88
CA GLY A 126 -5.75 -11.42 -13.60
C GLY A 126 -4.47 -12.01 -14.21
N LYS A 127 -4.61 -13.17 -14.85
CA LYS A 127 -3.51 -13.83 -15.57
C LYS A 127 -3.51 -13.52 -17.08
N GLN A 128 -4.70 -13.39 -17.66
CA GLN A 128 -4.92 -13.23 -19.10
C GLN A 128 -5.46 -11.85 -19.42
N ASP A 129 -6.46 -11.42 -18.66
CA ASP A 129 -7.04 -10.08 -18.65
C ASP A 129 -6.70 -9.35 -17.35
N ARG A 130 -6.97 -8.04 -17.29
CA ARG A 130 -6.81 -7.23 -16.08
C ARG A 130 -5.43 -7.39 -15.44
N ASN A 131 -4.37 -7.33 -16.26
CA ASN A 131 -2.99 -7.64 -15.88
C ASN A 131 -2.00 -6.53 -16.26
N SER A 132 -2.47 -5.33 -16.61
CA SER A 132 -1.63 -4.16 -16.82
C SER A 132 -1.66 -3.26 -15.60
N THR A 133 -0.49 -2.89 -15.10
CA THR A 133 -0.32 -1.92 -14.00
C THR A 133 -0.71 -0.50 -14.45
N PRO A 134 -0.96 0.43 -13.51
CA PRO A 134 -1.28 1.82 -13.84
C PRO A 134 -0.22 2.54 -14.71
N TYR A 135 1.03 2.08 -14.66
CA TYR A 135 2.13 2.63 -15.44
C TYR A 135 2.45 1.79 -16.70
N GLY A 136 1.54 0.89 -17.09
CA GLY A 136 1.57 0.19 -18.37
C GLY A 136 2.44 -1.06 -18.44
N GLN A 137 3.04 -1.49 -17.32
CA GLN A 137 3.77 -2.76 -17.27
C GLN A 137 2.79 -3.93 -17.15
N ILE A 138 2.96 -4.94 -18.00
CA ILE A 138 2.21 -6.21 -17.90
C ILE A 138 2.76 -7.04 -16.75
N VAL A 139 1.86 -7.56 -15.92
CA VAL A 139 2.14 -8.51 -14.84
C VAL A 139 2.21 -9.91 -15.44
N GLU A 140 3.44 -10.36 -15.69
CA GLU A 140 3.75 -11.72 -16.14
C GLU A 140 3.91 -12.67 -14.94
N ASP A 141 3.77 -13.97 -15.18
CA ASP A 141 3.96 -15.03 -14.16
C ASP A 141 3.23 -14.77 -12.83
N ASN A 142 1.99 -14.27 -12.91
CA ASN A 142 1.18 -13.94 -11.75
C ASN A 142 0.74 -15.20 -10.98
N VAL A 143 1.51 -15.57 -9.96
CA VAL A 143 1.26 -16.69 -9.04
C VAL A 143 0.43 -16.32 -7.81
N LEU A 144 -0.08 -15.09 -7.73
CA LEU A 144 -0.78 -14.57 -6.55
C LEU A 144 -1.99 -15.44 -6.15
N HIS A 145 -2.75 -15.91 -7.15
CA HIS A 145 -3.95 -16.70 -6.92
C HIS A 145 -3.63 -18.04 -6.23
N GLU A 146 -2.59 -18.73 -6.69
CA GLU A 146 -2.09 -19.96 -6.08
C GLU A 146 -1.57 -19.71 -4.66
N LEU A 147 -0.71 -18.70 -4.49
CA LEU A 147 -0.11 -18.38 -3.20
C LEU A 147 -1.16 -18.03 -2.15
N VAL A 148 -2.13 -17.18 -2.49
CA VAL A 148 -3.20 -16.79 -1.55
C VAL A 148 -4.11 -17.97 -1.24
N THR A 149 -4.39 -18.84 -2.20
CA THR A 149 -5.19 -20.06 -1.96
C THR A 149 -4.47 -21.03 -1.04
N GLU A 150 -3.17 -21.26 -1.25
CA GLU A 150 -2.35 -22.10 -0.37
C GLU A 150 -2.29 -21.52 1.05
N LEU A 151 -2.09 -20.21 1.19
CA LEU A 151 -2.06 -19.53 2.48
C LEU A 151 -3.41 -19.57 3.19
N GLU A 152 -4.52 -19.38 2.47
CA GLU A 152 -5.86 -19.45 3.06
C GLU A 152 -6.12 -20.85 3.66
N ASN A 153 -5.74 -21.90 2.94
CA ASN A 153 -5.92 -23.29 3.35
C ASN A 153 -4.97 -23.66 4.50
N SER A 154 -3.67 -23.47 4.31
CA SER A 154 -2.64 -23.87 5.28
C SER A 154 -2.72 -23.10 6.60
N SER A 155 -3.26 -21.88 6.58
CA SER A 155 -3.47 -21.08 7.79
C SER A 155 -4.85 -21.28 8.43
N GLU A 156 -5.71 -22.15 7.88
CA GLU A 156 -7.09 -22.38 8.31
C GLU A 156 -7.90 -21.08 8.45
N TYR A 157 -7.71 -20.14 7.52
CA TYR A 157 -8.18 -18.76 7.63
C TYR A 157 -9.67 -18.68 7.97
N ARG A 158 -10.52 -19.40 7.23
CA ARG A 158 -11.99 -19.36 7.40
C ARG A 158 -12.43 -19.90 8.76
N GLN A 159 -11.86 -21.02 9.19
CA GLN A 159 -12.16 -21.62 10.49
C GLN A 159 -11.76 -20.68 11.63
N ARG A 160 -10.55 -20.12 11.57
CA ARG A 160 -10.07 -19.17 12.58
C ARG A 160 -10.88 -17.89 12.62
N ARG A 161 -11.30 -17.36 11.46
CA ARG A 161 -12.20 -16.19 11.38
C ARG A 161 -13.54 -16.46 12.05
N GLN A 162 -14.14 -17.62 11.83
CA GLN A 162 -15.39 -18.01 12.50
C GLN A 162 -15.19 -18.18 14.01
N ALA A 163 -14.10 -18.84 14.44
CA ALA A 163 -13.77 -19.02 15.84
C ALA A 163 -13.58 -17.68 16.58
N ILE A 164 -12.85 -16.72 15.97
CA ILE A 164 -12.67 -15.37 16.52
C ILE A 164 -14.01 -14.63 16.62
N ARG A 165 -14.88 -14.74 15.60
CA ARG A 165 -16.22 -14.14 15.66
C ARG A 165 -17.07 -14.73 16.78
N ALA A 166 -16.99 -16.04 17.02
CA ALA A 166 -17.70 -16.69 18.12
C ALA A 166 -17.13 -16.28 19.48
N PHE A 167 -15.80 -16.15 19.61
CA PHE A 167 -15.13 -15.69 20.83
C PHE A 167 -15.47 -14.24 21.21
N ASN A 168 -15.64 -13.36 20.22
CA ASN A 168 -15.96 -11.95 20.43
C ASN A 168 -17.46 -11.66 20.65
N ARG A 169 -18.34 -12.67 20.58
CA ARG A 169 -19.75 -12.54 20.94
C ARG A 169 -19.92 -12.61 22.44
#